data_AF-A0A1J3CDG6-F1
#
_entry.id   AF-A0A1J3CDG6-F1
#
_cell.length_a   1.000
_cell.length_b   1.000
_cell.length_c   1.000
_cell.angle_alpha   90.00
_cell.angle_beta   90.00
_cell.angle_gamma   90.00
#
_symmetry.space_group_name_H-M   'P 1'
#
loop_
_entity.id
_entity.type
_entity.pdbx_description
1 polymer ?
#
loop_
_entity_poly.entity_id
_entity_poly.type
_entity_poly.pdbx_seq_one_letter_code
_entity_poly.pdbx_strand_id
1 'polypeptide(L)'
;FAMLQEGKEKCPYKHCSIGSTFTPNLQGSFLATENFFHTSKFFELREEDWLSEMISAGKRFCGEDWSTLKVKHPTFNDESLLRYCFSSAYIVSMLHDSLGFALDDKRIEFASKAGEKNISLDWALGAFILNAATATFDFSGKSRKILDSSTVARYKI
;
A
#
# COMPACT_ATOMS: atom_id res chain seq x y z
N PHE A 1 -7.73 6.70 -19.66
CA PHE A 1 -6.28 6.95 -19.55
C PHE A 1 -5.68 5.80 -18.77
N ALA A 2 -5.05 4.83 -19.45
CA ALA A 2 -4.45 3.66 -18.82
C ALA A 2 -2.91 3.80 -18.83
N MET A 3 -2.39 4.87 -18.20
CA MET A 3 -0.95 5.19 -18.24
C MET A 3 -0.08 4.02 -17.76
N LEU A 4 -0.54 3.27 -16.76
CA LEU A 4 0.18 2.11 -16.23
C LEU A 4 0.18 0.89 -17.16
N GLN A 5 -0.70 0.86 -18.16
CA GLN A 5 -0.76 -0.22 -19.15
C GLN A 5 0.06 0.08 -20.41
N GLU A 6 0.64 1.28 -20.54
CA GLU A 6 1.49 1.63 -21.67
C GLU A 6 2.72 0.70 -21.74
N GLY A 7 2.95 0.07 -22.90
CA GLY A 7 4.04 -0.89 -23.08
C GLY A 7 3.67 -2.34 -22.75
N LYS A 8 2.44 -2.61 -22.29
CA LYS A 8 1.95 -3.98 -22.01
C LYS A 8 1.91 -4.85 -23.26
N GLU A 9 1.73 -4.26 -24.43
CA GLU A 9 1.79 -4.93 -25.73
C GLU A 9 3.17 -5.53 -26.05
N LYS A 10 4.23 -5.05 -25.38
CA LYS A 10 5.61 -5.55 -25.52
C LYS A 10 6.00 -6.56 -24.45
N CYS A 11 5.03 -7.05 -23.66
CA CYS A 11 5.29 -8.02 -22.60
C CYS A 11 5.87 -9.33 -23.17
N PRO A 12 7.10 -9.73 -22.78
CA PRO A 12 7.68 -10.99 -23.26
C PRO A 12 7.19 -12.21 -22.46
N TYR A 13 6.34 -12.00 -21.46
CA TYR A 13 5.83 -13.03 -20.55
C TYR A 13 4.35 -13.31 -20.79
N LYS A 14 3.83 -14.40 -20.21
CA LYS A 14 2.41 -14.74 -20.29
C LYS A 14 1.50 -13.68 -19.64
N HIS A 15 2.00 -12.98 -18.63
CA HIS A 15 1.25 -11.93 -17.94
C HIS A 15 2.18 -10.78 -17.50
N CYS A 16 1.78 -9.56 -17.82
CA CYS A 16 2.35 -8.32 -17.30
C CYS A 16 1.22 -7.41 -16.83
N SER A 17 1.40 -6.77 -15.68
CA SER A 17 0.38 -5.88 -15.10
C SER A 17 0.69 -4.41 -15.34
N ILE A 18 1.97 -4.01 -15.23
CA ILE A 18 2.41 -2.60 -15.32
C ILE A 18 3.46 -2.50 -16.43
N GLY A 19 3.09 -1.86 -17.53
CA GLY A 19 3.84 -1.88 -18.79
C GLY A 19 4.25 -3.30 -19.16
N SER A 20 5.53 -3.50 -19.47
CA SER A 20 6.11 -4.80 -19.85
C SER A 20 6.67 -5.60 -18.65
N THR A 21 6.31 -5.24 -17.41
CA THR A 21 6.83 -5.90 -16.21
C THR A 21 6.08 -7.18 -15.92
N PHE A 22 6.79 -8.30 -15.80
CA PHE A 22 6.21 -9.58 -15.40
C PHE A 22 5.46 -9.45 -14.08
N THR A 23 4.26 -10.02 -14.01
CA THR A 23 3.49 -10.09 -12.76
C THR A 23 2.94 -11.50 -12.62
N PRO A 24 3.19 -12.20 -11.50
CA PRO A 24 2.59 -13.50 -11.25
C PRO A 24 1.10 -13.33 -10.92
N ASN A 25 0.34 -14.43 -11.02
CA ASN A 25 -1.03 -14.43 -10.51
C ASN A 25 -1.02 -14.12 -9.01
N LEU A 26 -1.74 -13.08 -8.61
CA LEU A 26 -1.79 -12.65 -7.21
C LEU A 26 -2.55 -13.67 -6.37
N GLN A 27 -1.92 -14.18 -5.32
CA GLN A 27 -2.46 -15.20 -4.41
C GLN A 27 -2.31 -14.76 -2.96
N GLY A 28 -3.27 -15.14 -2.11
CA GLY A 28 -3.30 -14.76 -0.70
C GLY A 28 -3.94 -13.40 -0.44
N SER A 29 -3.72 -12.88 0.76
CA SER A 29 -4.21 -11.58 1.23
C SER A 29 -3.08 -10.55 1.20
N PHE A 30 -3.45 -9.29 0.95
CA PHE A 30 -2.56 -8.16 0.73
C PHE A 30 -2.96 -7.00 1.63
N LEU A 31 -1.95 -6.30 2.14
CA LEU A 31 -2.13 -5.04 2.84
C LEU A 31 -1.62 -3.89 1.96
N ALA A 32 -2.50 -2.95 1.65
CA ALA A 32 -2.19 -1.72 0.94
C ALA A 32 -1.76 -0.65 1.97
N THR A 33 -0.45 -0.45 2.10
CA THR A 33 0.14 0.42 3.14
C THR A 33 0.45 1.83 2.62
N GLU A 34 1.01 2.68 3.48
CA GLU A 34 1.50 4.02 3.11
C GLU A 34 0.42 4.88 2.42
N ASN A 35 0.71 5.41 1.22
CA ASN A 35 -0.19 6.30 0.50
C ASN A 35 -1.54 5.66 0.15
N PHE A 36 -1.62 4.32 0.03
CA PHE A 36 -2.91 3.64 -0.11
C PHE A 36 -3.76 3.84 1.15
N PHE A 37 -3.18 3.60 2.34
CA PHE A 37 -3.83 3.85 3.62
C PHE A 37 -4.18 5.34 3.80
N HIS A 38 -3.23 6.26 3.60
CA HIS A 38 -3.48 7.69 3.86
C HIS A 38 -4.55 8.28 2.93
N THR A 39 -4.58 7.88 1.66
CA THR A 39 -5.62 8.32 0.72
C THR A 39 -6.99 7.76 1.11
N SER A 40 -7.08 6.47 1.45
CA SER A 40 -8.33 5.87 1.93
C SER A 40 -8.83 6.51 3.21
N LYS A 41 -7.93 6.83 4.15
CA LYS A 41 -8.27 7.55 5.38
C LYS A 41 -8.72 8.98 5.13
N PHE A 42 -8.10 9.69 4.19
CA PHE A 42 -8.51 11.04 3.81
C PHE A 42 -9.95 11.08 3.30
N PHE A 43 -10.35 10.09 2.51
CA PHE A 43 -11.73 9.95 2.02
C PHE A 43 -12.68 9.29 3.01
N GLU A 44 -12.22 9.01 4.24
CA GLU A 44 -13.02 8.36 5.29
C GLU A 44 -13.62 7.02 4.84
N LEU A 45 -12.88 6.27 4.00
CA LEU A 45 -13.33 4.98 3.51
C LEU A 45 -13.30 3.94 4.62
N ARG A 46 -14.27 3.02 4.58
CA ARG A 46 -14.28 1.81 5.38
C ARG A 46 -13.39 0.76 4.72
N GLU A 47 -12.88 -0.19 5.50
CA GLU A 47 -12.06 -1.29 4.98
C GLU A 47 -12.86 -2.19 4.02
N GLU A 48 -14.15 -2.37 4.29
CA GLU A 48 -15.05 -3.06 3.38
C GLU A 48 -15.29 -2.23 2.12
N ASP A 49 -15.19 -2.86 0.94
CA ASP A 49 -15.51 -2.29 -0.37
C ASP A 49 -14.73 -1.01 -0.73
N TRP A 50 -13.64 -0.73 -0.02
CA TRP A 50 -12.87 0.51 -0.09
C TRP A 50 -12.39 0.87 -1.50
N LEU A 51 -12.05 -0.13 -2.31
CA LEU A 51 -11.55 0.08 -3.67
C LEU A 51 -12.67 0.57 -4.60
N SER A 52 -13.90 0.06 -4.43
CA SER A 52 -15.06 0.57 -5.15
C SER A 52 -15.46 1.98 -4.70
N GLU A 53 -15.47 2.24 -3.40
CA GLU A 53 -15.81 3.55 -2.82
C GLU A 53 -14.77 4.62 -3.18
N MET A 54 -13.49 4.24 -3.34
CA MET A 54 -12.43 5.12 -3.82
C MET A 54 -12.77 5.78 -5.16
N ILE A 55 -13.44 5.07 -6.08
CA ILE A 55 -13.84 5.62 -7.38
C ILE A 55 -14.84 6.76 -7.18
N SER A 56 -15.86 6.54 -6.37
CA SER A 56 -16.92 7.52 -6.11
C SER A 56 -16.39 8.72 -5.32
N ALA A 57 -15.57 8.48 -4.30
CA ALA A 57 -14.93 9.52 -3.50
C ALA A 57 -13.97 10.36 -4.34
N GLY A 58 -13.11 9.72 -5.14
CA GLY A 58 -12.17 10.38 -6.04
C GLY A 58 -12.88 11.25 -7.08
N LYS A 59 -13.93 10.74 -7.74
CA LYS A 59 -14.72 11.52 -8.70
C LYS A 59 -15.36 12.75 -8.08
N ARG A 60 -15.96 12.60 -6.88
CA ARG A 60 -16.58 13.72 -6.16
C ARG A 60 -15.54 14.79 -5.79
N PHE A 61 -14.37 14.37 -5.32
CA PHE A 61 -13.30 15.27 -4.92
C PHE A 61 -12.66 15.97 -6.12
N CYS A 62 -12.32 15.23 -7.18
CA CYS A 62 -11.72 15.78 -8.40
C CYS A 62 -12.65 16.73 -9.17
N GLY A 63 -13.97 16.58 -9.02
CA GLY A 63 -14.98 17.42 -9.67
C GLY A 63 -15.36 18.68 -8.88
N GLU A 64 -14.80 18.89 -7.70
CA GLU A 64 -15.10 20.02 -6.82
C GLU A 64 -14.18 21.22 -7.10
N ASP A 65 -14.71 22.44 -6.91
CA ASP A 65 -13.92 23.65 -7.05
C ASP A 65 -12.83 23.76 -5.99
N TRP A 66 -11.64 24.22 -6.40
CA TRP A 66 -10.48 24.33 -5.51
C TRP A 66 -10.74 25.21 -4.29
N SER A 67 -11.46 26.32 -4.46
CA SER A 67 -11.86 27.21 -3.35
C SER A 67 -12.74 26.48 -2.33
N THR A 68 -13.69 25.66 -2.79
CA THR A 68 -14.56 24.85 -1.95
C THR A 68 -13.78 23.78 -1.21
N LEU A 69 -12.85 23.09 -1.88
CA LEU A 69 -12.00 22.07 -1.27
C LEU A 69 -11.18 22.62 -0.11
N LYS A 70 -10.57 23.80 -0.26
CA LYS A 70 -9.81 24.44 0.82
C LYS A 70 -10.65 24.78 2.04
N VAL A 71 -11.90 25.21 1.83
CA VAL A 71 -12.84 25.49 2.93
C VAL A 71 -13.26 24.19 3.63
N LYS A 72 -13.47 23.10 2.89
CA LYS A 72 -13.84 21.79 3.45
C LYS A 72 -12.69 21.11 4.20
N HIS A 73 -11.44 21.35 3.79
CA HIS A 73 -10.25 20.69 4.34
C HIS A 73 -9.21 21.69 4.88
N PRO A 74 -9.57 22.55 5.86
CA PRO A 74 -8.72 23.67 6.30
C PRO A 74 -7.44 23.24 7.02
N THR A 75 -7.34 21.99 7.46
CA THR A 75 -6.18 21.43 8.15
C THR A 75 -5.09 20.92 7.20
N PHE A 76 -5.39 20.79 5.91
CA PHE A 76 -4.45 20.32 4.90
C PHE A 76 -3.81 21.51 4.19
N ASN A 77 -2.50 21.44 3.95
CA ASN A 77 -1.86 22.39 3.05
C ASN A 77 -2.24 22.10 1.58
N ASP A 78 -2.16 23.14 0.75
CA ASP A 78 -2.53 23.07 -0.67
C ASP A 78 -1.79 21.92 -1.40
N GLU A 79 -0.50 21.72 -1.11
CA GLU A 79 0.31 20.69 -1.75
C GLU A 79 -0.21 19.26 -1.44
N SER A 80 -0.60 19.00 -0.20
CA SER A 80 -1.16 17.71 0.20
C SER A 80 -2.53 17.50 -0.42
N LEU A 81 -3.35 18.55 -0.43
CA LEU A 81 -4.72 18.48 -0.91
C LEU A 81 -4.79 18.29 -2.44
N LEU A 82 -3.88 18.89 -3.21
CA LEU A 82 -3.76 18.70 -4.66
C LEU A 82 -3.47 17.24 -5.04
N ARG A 83 -2.77 16.50 -4.18
CA ARG A 83 -2.35 15.13 -4.49
C ARG A 83 -3.51 14.14 -4.43
N TYR A 84 -4.54 14.35 -3.61
CA TYR A 84 -5.58 13.34 -3.38
C TYR A 84 -6.41 13.00 -4.62
N CYS A 85 -6.65 13.96 -5.52
CA CYS A 85 -7.33 13.67 -6.78
C CYS A 85 -6.50 12.67 -7.61
N PHE A 86 -5.21 12.96 -7.83
CA PHE A 86 -4.31 12.06 -8.54
C PHE A 86 -4.15 10.72 -7.82
N SER A 87 -3.94 10.73 -6.51
CA SER A 87 -3.78 9.52 -5.69
C SER A 87 -5.00 8.60 -5.81
N SER A 88 -6.22 9.15 -5.76
CA SER A 88 -7.44 8.34 -5.90
C SER A 88 -7.51 7.61 -7.24
N ALA A 89 -7.23 8.32 -8.34
CA ALA A 89 -7.23 7.75 -9.69
C ALA A 89 -6.08 6.75 -9.88
N TYR A 90 -4.90 7.06 -9.34
CA TYR A 90 -3.72 6.21 -9.40
C TYR A 90 -3.93 4.89 -8.66
N ILE A 91 -4.51 4.93 -7.46
CA ILE A 91 -4.80 3.73 -6.66
C ILE A 91 -5.70 2.77 -7.45
N VAL A 92 -6.80 3.28 -8.02
CA VAL A 92 -7.72 2.47 -8.82
C VAL A 92 -7.02 1.92 -10.07
N SER A 93 -6.28 2.78 -10.80
CA SER A 93 -5.55 2.37 -12.00
C SER A 93 -4.50 1.29 -11.72
N MET A 94 -3.84 1.37 -10.56
CA MET A 94 -2.81 0.43 -10.15
C MET A 94 -3.42 -0.91 -9.72
N LEU A 95 -4.37 -0.88 -8.78
CA LEU A 95 -4.90 -2.10 -8.17
C LEU A 95 -5.90 -2.81 -9.07
N HIS A 96 -6.89 -2.08 -9.59
CA HIS A 96 -7.95 -2.65 -10.41
C HIS A 96 -7.48 -2.85 -11.86
N ASP A 97 -7.11 -1.76 -12.53
CA ASP A 97 -6.89 -1.81 -13.98
C ASP A 97 -5.59 -2.55 -14.34
N SER A 98 -4.54 -2.43 -13.52
CA SER A 98 -3.22 -2.98 -13.84
C SER A 98 -3.00 -4.36 -13.20
N LEU A 99 -3.14 -4.44 -11.86
CA LEU A 99 -2.91 -5.66 -11.08
C LEU A 99 -4.09 -6.62 -11.07
N GLY A 100 -5.28 -6.20 -11.51
CA GLY A 100 -6.43 -7.07 -11.72
C GLY A 100 -7.19 -7.45 -10.45
N PHE A 101 -7.09 -6.68 -9.37
CA PHE A 101 -7.99 -6.85 -8.23
C PHE A 101 -9.42 -6.48 -8.64
N ALA A 102 -10.41 -7.31 -8.32
CA ALA A 102 -11.81 -6.90 -8.45
C ALA A 102 -12.12 -5.75 -7.47
N LEU A 103 -13.10 -4.89 -7.78
CA LEU A 103 -13.44 -3.75 -6.93
C LEU A 103 -13.97 -4.16 -5.55
N ASP A 104 -14.53 -5.37 -5.46
CA ASP A 104 -15.06 -6.04 -4.26
C ASP A 104 -14.12 -7.15 -3.75
N ASP A 105 -12.86 -7.18 -4.20
CA ASP A 105 -11.89 -8.20 -3.81
C ASP A 105 -11.47 -8.05 -2.35
N LYS A 106 -12.00 -8.93 -1.50
CA LYS A 106 -11.70 -8.98 -0.05
C LYS A 106 -10.28 -9.42 0.29
N ARG A 107 -9.46 -9.75 -0.69
CA ARG A 107 -8.05 -10.10 -0.45
C ARG A 107 -7.18 -8.89 -0.20
N ILE A 108 -7.62 -7.67 -0.49
CA ILE A 108 -6.82 -6.46 -0.30
C ILE A 108 -7.49 -5.47 0.65
N GLU A 109 -6.81 -5.19 1.76
CA GLU A 109 -7.24 -4.25 2.79
C GLU A 109 -6.19 -3.14 2.91
N PHE A 110 -6.58 -1.91 3.23
CA PHE A 110 -5.60 -0.86 3.51
C PHE A 110 -5.27 -0.83 5.00
N ALA A 111 -3.97 -0.75 5.34
CA ALA A 111 -3.52 -0.78 6.73
C ALA A 111 -2.23 0.02 6.92
N SER A 112 -2.08 0.72 8.04
CA SER A 112 -0.81 1.33 8.46
C SER A 112 -0.10 0.55 9.56
N LYS A 113 -0.79 -0.45 10.13
CA LYS A 113 -0.31 -1.23 11.28
C LYS A 113 -0.81 -2.67 11.18
N ALA A 114 -0.07 -3.61 11.77
CA ALA A 114 -0.45 -5.02 11.81
C ALA A 114 -0.03 -5.75 13.10
N GLY A 115 -0.61 -6.94 13.28
CA GLY A 115 -0.37 -7.85 14.40
C GLY A 115 -1.03 -7.40 15.70
N GLU A 116 -1.02 -8.29 16.70
CA GLU A 116 -1.63 -8.05 18.03
C GLU A 116 -1.10 -6.79 18.73
N LYS A 117 0.16 -6.42 18.44
CA LYS A 117 0.84 -5.26 19.03
C LYS A 117 0.66 -3.97 18.23
N ASN A 118 -0.12 -3.99 17.14
CA ASN A 118 -0.45 -2.81 16.33
C ASN A 118 0.81 -2.05 15.86
N ILE A 119 1.76 -2.77 15.28
CA ILE A 119 3.06 -2.25 14.88
C ILE A 119 2.95 -1.58 13.53
N SER A 120 3.56 -0.40 13.37
CA SER A 120 3.61 0.31 12.10
C SER A 120 4.22 -0.55 10.99
N LEU A 121 3.52 -0.63 9.87
CA LEU A 121 3.98 -1.32 8.67
C LEU A 121 4.88 -0.38 7.87
N ASP A 122 6.18 -0.66 7.87
CA ASP A 122 7.17 0.10 7.09
C ASP A 122 8.28 -0.86 6.63
N TRP A 123 8.81 -0.64 5.43
CA TRP A 123 9.96 -1.40 4.90
C TRP A 123 11.19 -1.25 5.79
N ALA A 124 11.34 -0.11 6.49
CA ALA A 124 12.47 0.16 7.37
C ALA A 124 12.53 -0.82 8.54
N LEU A 125 11.37 -1.25 9.07
CA LEU A 125 11.32 -2.28 10.13
C LEU A 125 11.84 -3.62 9.61
N GLY A 126 11.43 -4.02 8.40
CA GLY A 126 11.93 -5.25 7.76
C GLY A 126 13.43 -5.20 7.52
N ALA A 127 13.94 -4.08 7.02
CA ALA A 127 15.38 -3.86 6.82
C ALA A 127 16.16 -3.94 8.14
N PHE A 128 15.64 -3.35 9.22
CA PHE A 128 16.24 -3.44 10.54
C PHE A 128 16.27 -4.88 11.06
N ILE A 129 15.16 -5.62 10.94
CA ILE A 129 15.09 -7.03 11.37
C ILE A 129 16.11 -7.87 10.61
N LEU A 130 16.21 -7.68 9.28
CA LEU A 130 17.19 -8.38 8.45
C LEU A 130 18.62 -8.08 8.92
N ASN A 131 18.95 -6.80 9.10
CA ASN A 131 20.29 -6.38 9.53
C ASN A 131 20.64 -6.89 10.95
N ALA A 132 19.69 -6.81 11.88
CA ALA A 132 19.86 -7.30 13.25
C ALA A 132 20.04 -8.82 13.27
N ALA A 133 19.29 -9.57 12.44
CA ALA A 133 19.46 -11.00 12.28
C ALA A 133 20.83 -11.34 11.66
N THR A 134 21.29 -10.62 10.64
CA THR A 134 22.63 -10.87 10.08
C THR A 134 23.75 -10.59 11.07
N ALA A 135 23.60 -9.60 11.95
CA ALA A 135 24.56 -9.31 13.01
C ALA A 135 24.60 -10.40 14.11
N THR A 136 23.53 -11.19 14.27
CA THR A 136 23.50 -12.34 15.19
C THR A 136 24.01 -13.63 14.53
N PHE A 137 23.94 -13.74 13.20
CA PHE A 137 24.44 -14.86 12.40
C PHE A 137 25.79 -14.56 11.71
N ASP A 138 26.82 -14.19 12.48
CA ASP A 138 28.19 -14.21 11.94
C ASP A 138 28.68 -15.66 11.77
N PHE A 139 29.13 -15.99 10.56
CA PHE A 139 29.61 -17.28 10.04
C PHE A 139 30.89 -17.83 10.72
N SER A 140 31.01 -17.73 12.05
CA SER A 140 32.14 -18.24 12.84
C SER A 140 31.80 -19.50 13.65
N GLY A 141 30.58 -20.04 13.56
CA GLY A 141 30.20 -21.24 14.32
C GLY A 141 30.27 -21.08 15.84
N LYS A 142 30.30 -19.85 16.37
CA LYS A 142 30.17 -19.57 17.80
C LYS A 142 28.90 -18.77 18.06
N SER A 143 27.91 -19.45 18.62
CA SER A 143 26.73 -18.84 19.21
C SER A 143 27.17 -17.83 20.26
N ARG A 144 26.99 -16.53 19.98
CA ARG A 144 27.05 -15.52 21.03
C ARG A 144 25.85 -15.75 21.94
N LYS A 145 26.09 -15.80 23.24
CA LYS A 145 25.06 -16.05 24.26
C LYS A 145 23.83 -15.21 23.94
N ILE A 146 22.75 -15.94 23.69
CA ILE A 146 21.36 -15.52 23.55
C ILE A 146 21.14 -14.19 24.28
N LEU A 147 20.86 -13.13 23.52
CA LEU A 147 19.98 -12.09 24.05
C LEU A 147 18.69 -12.83 24.39
N ASP A 148 18.40 -12.91 25.68
CA ASP A 148 17.29 -13.66 26.26
C ASP A 148 16.08 -13.67 25.31
N SER A 149 15.55 -14.86 25.03
CA SER A 149 14.36 -15.05 24.20
C SER A 149 13.13 -14.33 24.78
N SER A 150 13.23 -13.76 25.99
CA SER A 150 12.27 -12.82 26.54
C SER A 150 12.25 -11.44 25.85
N THR A 151 13.33 -11.03 25.17
CA THR A 151 13.49 -9.69 24.56
C THR A 151 13.27 -9.69 23.05
N VAL A 152 13.35 -10.83 22.38
CA VAL A 152 12.88 -10.95 20.99
C VAL A 152 11.37 -10.89 21.03
N ALA A 153 10.82 -9.72 20.72
CA ALA A 153 9.39 -9.56 20.54
C ALA A 153 8.92 -10.61 19.54
N ARG A 154 8.16 -11.59 20.04
CA ARG A 154 7.37 -12.49 19.20
C ARG A 154 6.39 -11.63 18.42
N TYR A 155 6.80 -11.22 17.23
CA TYR A 155 5.94 -10.63 16.23
C TYR A 155 5.27 -11.81 15.51
N LYS A 156 4.14 -12.24 16.06
CA LYS A 156 3.16 -12.96 15.25
C LYS A 156 2.51 -11.91 14.36
N ILE A 157 2.72 -12.09 13.05
CA ILE A 157 1.88 -11.50 12.01
C ILE A 157 0.51 -12.17 12.11
#